data_AF-A0A849NL31-F1
#
_entry.id   AF-A0A849NL31-F1
#
_cell.length_a   1.000
_cell.length_b   1.000
_cell.length_c   1.000
_cell.angle_alpha   90.00
_cell.angle_beta   90.00
_cell.angle_gamma   90.00
#
_symmetry.space_group_name_H-M   'P 1'
#
loop_
_entity.id
_entity.type
_entity.pdbx_description
1 polymer ?
#
loop_
_entity_poly.entity_id
_entity_poly.type
_entity_poly.pdbx_seq_one_letter_code
_entity_poly.pdbx_strand_id
1 'polypeptide(L)'
;MNQKIFISYSWTTPEHEEWVLSLAKRLISDGIDVVLDKWDLKEGHDLYDFMESMVKSPEIDKVLIILDKKYTERADSRKGGVGTETQIISPKIYKDVSQEKFVPIIRERNEEGEAFIPTYLDGRVYIDLSNDEQFEENYESLLRNIYGRPSFSKPKIGKAPSYLFEDSPLNFKTTHILRGFEKQLLNKPDRANSLIRDFLEDFKENLKDFSITFESRDQIEVGKQICENINQYTPLRDDFIQFFDILTNSNVDFDIDIIIQFFEELPLFFSPLDNRSSWGTFEFDNFKFIVHELLLYLIAVGLKNNNYQFIEEILYSSYFTKDKYNGNNEAKRFDVFYGHTDIIKPYYNQTHSQNFFSAMADFIIKRIPDFLTKRILVQADLLCYHVSELNNLRWFPMTYVYDTSGRYELFYRLESKRHFEKVKILFGVDTVEQLKDRLNELEEKDKGNNHRVAYSGSFDSVIPLYRLIDKEKLGTKR
;
A
#
# COMPACT_ATOMS: atom_id res chain seq x y z
N MET A 1 8.12 -18.32 29.97
CA MET A 1 8.68 -18.00 31.29
C MET A 1 7.57 -17.31 32.06
N ASN A 2 7.20 -17.81 33.24
CA ASN A 2 6.24 -17.11 34.08
C ASN A 2 6.92 -15.88 34.66
N GLN A 3 6.21 -14.75 34.73
CA GLN A 3 6.73 -13.56 35.40
C GLN A 3 6.75 -13.83 36.90
N LYS A 4 7.83 -13.44 37.57
CA LYS A 4 7.99 -13.62 39.01
C LYS A 4 8.03 -12.26 39.70
N ILE A 5 7.18 -12.05 40.69
CA ILE A 5 7.04 -10.78 41.39
C ILE A 5 7.22 -10.94 42.88
N PHE A 6 7.57 -9.84 43.55
CA PHE A 6 7.59 -9.74 45.00
C PHE A 6 6.57 -8.67 45.46
N ILE A 7 5.79 -8.96 46.49
CA ILE A 7 4.84 -8.00 47.07
C ILE A 7 5.37 -7.48 48.41
N SER A 8 5.66 -6.18 48.46
CA SER A 8 6.03 -5.46 49.67
C SER A 8 4.83 -4.68 50.20
N TYR A 9 4.44 -4.94 51.45
CA TYR A 9 3.30 -4.33 52.12
C TYR A 9 3.59 -4.20 53.61
N SER A 10 2.75 -3.45 54.34
CA SER A 10 2.90 -3.31 55.80
C SER A 10 1.90 -4.20 56.54
N TRP A 11 2.28 -4.77 57.69
CA TRP A 11 1.34 -5.48 58.55
C TRP A 11 0.50 -4.49 59.35
N THR A 12 -0.56 -4.00 58.71
CA THR A 12 -1.37 -2.86 59.15
C THR A 12 -2.51 -3.28 60.06
N THR A 13 -3.37 -4.15 59.52
CA THR A 13 -4.60 -4.68 60.10
C THR A 13 -4.85 -6.06 59.48
N PRO A 14 -5.58 -6.97 60.17
CA PRO A 14 -5.93 -8.27 59.61
C PRO A 14 -6.65 -8.17 58.26
N GLU A 15 -7.50 -7.16 58.08
CA GLU A 15 -8.22 -6.90 56.83
C GLU A 15 -7.29 -6.51 55.67
N HIS A 16 -6.29 -5.64 55.93
CA HIS A 16 -5.30 -5.28 54.92
C HIS A 16 -4.46 -6.50 54.51
N GLU A 17 -4.03 -7.29 55.49
CA GLU A 17 -3.26 -8.50 55.23
C GLU A 17 -4.05 -9.55 54.43
N GLU A 18 -5.35 -9.71 54.71
CA GLU A 18 -6.24 -10.59 53.95
C GLU A 18 -6.44 -10.07 52.52
N TRP A 19 -6.59 -8.76 52.35
CA TRP A 19 -6.68 -8.14 51.03
C TRP A 19 -5.41 -8.40 50.20
N VAL A 20 -4.22 -8.19 50.77
CA VAL A 20 -2.95 -8.47 50.09
C VAL A 20 -2.84 -9.94 49.71
N LEU A 21 -3.24 -10.84 50.61
CA LEU A 21 -3.27 -12.28 50.33
C LEU A 21 -4.24 -12.64 49.19
N SER A 22 -5.41 -11.98 49.13
CA SER A 22 -6.38 -12.18 48.05
C SER A 22 -5.83 -11.72 46.70
N LEU A 23 -5.16 -10.57 46.66
CA LEU A 23 -4.49 -10.05 45.47
C LEU A 23 -3.39 -11.00 44.99
N ALA A 24 -2.56 -11.49 45.92
CA ALA A 24 -1.49 -12.44 45.63
C ALA A 24 -2.03 -13.75 45.02
N LYS A 25 -3.09 -14.31 45.62
CA LYS A 25 -3.76 -15.52 45.08
C LYS A 25 -4.32 -15.30 43.69
N ARG A 26 -4.92 -14.13 43.44
CA ARG A 26 -5.47 -13.77 42.12
C ARG A 26 -4.35 -13.68 41.07
N LEU A 27 -3.25 -12.99 41.38
CA LEU A 27 -2.08 -12.91 40.50
C LEU A 27 -1.49 -14.30 40.19
N ILE A 28 -1.45 -15.21 41.17
CA ILE A 28 -1.06 -16.62 40.94
C ILE A 28 -2.02 -17.32 39.97
N SER A 29 -3.33 -17.13 40.14
CA SER A 29 -4.31 -17.73 39.23
C SER A 29 -4.19 -17.23 37.80
N ASP A 30 -3.67 -16.01 37.61
CA ASP A 30 -3.38 -15.41 36.31
C ASP A 30 -1.99 -15.79 35.76
N GLY A 31 -1.26 -16.71 36.42
CA GLY A 31 -0.02 -17.29 35.91
C GLY A 31 1.25 -16.52 36.27
N ILE A 32 1.21 -15.70 37.32
CA ILE A 32 2.36 -14.97 37.88
C ILE A 32 2.90 -15.73 39.10
N ASP A 33 4.21 -15.95 39.16
CA ASP A 33 4.86 -16.51 40.34
C ASP A 33 5.03 -15.42 41.41
N VAL A 34 4.32 -15.52 42.53
CA VAL A 34 4.26 -14.46 43.55
C VAL A 34 5.05 -14.88 44.78
N VAL A 35 6.10 -14.12 45.10
CA VAL A 35 6.83 -14.22 46.36
C VAL A 35 6.16 -13.32 47.40
N LEU A 36 5.77 -13.90 48.53
CA LEU A 36 5.09 -13.23 49.63
C LEU A 36 5.71 -13.66 50.95
N ASP A 37 5.93 -12.71 51.87
CA ASP A 37 6.51 -12.99 53.19
C ASP A 37 5.77 -14.10 53.96
N LYS A 38 4.44 -14.16 53.89
CA LYS A 38 3.61 -15.18 54.53
C LYS A 38 3.79 -16.60 53.97
N TRP A 39 4.38 -16.74 52.78
CA TRP A 39 4.61 -18.04 52.12
C TRP A 39 6.08 -18.43 52.14
N ASP A 40 6.97 -17.45 51.97
CA ASP A 40 8.38 -17.70 51.64
C ASP A 40 9.35 -17.37 52.79
N LEU A 41 8.91 -16.63 53.81
CA LEU A 41 9.74 -16.33 54.99
C LEU A 41 9.71 -17.50 55.99
N LYS A 42 10.88 -18.00 56.37
CA LYS A 42 11.04 -19.06 57.38
C LYS A 42 11.36 -18.46 58.76
N GLU A 43 10.93 -19.14 59.82
CA GLU A 43 11.23 -18.77 61.20
C GLU A 43 12.76 -18.63 61.41
N GLY A 44 13.21 -17.50 61.98
CA GLY A 44 14.62 -17.21 62.24
C GLY A 44 15.35 -16.41 61.14
N HIS A 45 14.69 -16.09 60.02
CA HIS A 45 15.26 -15.19 59.00
C HIS A 45 15.13 -13.72 59.38
N ASP A 46 16.14 -12.92 59.03
CA ASP A 46 16.06 -11.47 59.06
C ASP A 46 15.19 -10.99 57.87
N LEU A 47 14.14 -10.24 58.22
CA LEU A 47 13.11 -9.77 57.29
C LEU A 47 13.64 -8.65 56.39
N TYR A 48 14.60 -7.86 56.89
CA TYR A 48 15.28 -6.83 56.13
C TYR A 48 16.20 -7.46 55.08
N ASP A 49 17.00 -8.46 55.46
CA ASP A 49 17.87 -9.20 54.53
C ASP A 49 17.05 -9.94 53.47
N PHE A 50 15.92 -10.54 53.87
CA PHE A 50 14.99 -11.18 52.93
C PHE A 50 14.46 -10.19 51.89
N MET A 51 13.93 -9.05 52.33
CA MET A 51 13.40 -8.02 51.44
C MET A 51 14.49 -7.46 50.50
N GLU A 52 15.68 -7.16 51.04
CA GLU A 52 16.80 -6.65 50.24
C GLU A 52 17.23 -7.68 49.18
N SER A 53 17.25 -8.98 49.53
CA SER A 53 17.56 -10.05 48.59
C SER A 53 16.52 -10.17 47.47
N MET A 54 15.22 -10.05 47.77
CA MET A 54 14.15 -10.13 46.77
C MET A 54 14.17 -8.95 45.80
N VAL A 55 14.36 -7.74 46.32
CA VAL A 55 14.40 -6.53 45.49
C VAL A 55 15.64 -6.53 44.57
N LYS A 56 16.78 -7.05 45.04
CA LYS A 56 18.02 -7.16 44.23
C LYS A 56 18.07 -8.38 43.33
N SER A 57 17.24 -9.41 43.57
CA SER A 57 17.27 -10.64 42.79
C SER A 57 16.93 -10.38 41.31
N PRO A 58 17.74 -10.88 40.36
CA PRO A 58 17.44 -10.80 38.94
C PRO A 58 16.28 -11.72 38.51
N GLU A 59 15.87 -12.66 39.37
CA GLU A 59 14.71 -13.53 39.11
C GLU A 59 13.38 -12.81 39.36
N ILE A 60 13.38 -11.70 40.11
CA ILE A 60 12.17 -10.91 40.36
C ILE A 60 12.06 -9.86 39.25
N ASP A 61 11.02 -9.98 38.42
CA ASP A 61 10.74 -9.07 37.30
C ASP A 61 10.17 -7.74 37.79
N LYS A 62 9.24 -7.79 38.77
CA LYS A 62 8.56 -6.62 39.36
C LYS A 62 8.43 -6.73 40.87
N VAL A 63 8.42 -5.58 41.55
CA VAL A 63 8.16 -5.43 42.97
C VAL A 63 6.92 -4.56 43.15
N LEU A 64 5.82 -5.16 43.60
CA LEU A 64 4.60 -4.42 43.93
C LEU A 64 4.77 -3.80 45.31
N ILE A 65 4.51 -2.50 45.43
CA ILE A 65 4.55 -1.78 46.70
C ILE A 65 3.12 -1.42 47.08
N ILE A 66 2.55 -2.11 48.07
CA ILE A 66 1.19 -1.85 48.54
C ILE A 66 1.23 -0.67 49.49
N LEU A 67 0.66 0.45 49.04
CA LEU A 67 0.66 1.72 49.73
C LEU A 67 -0.67 1.91 50.48
N ASP A 68 -0.53 1.98 51.80
CA ASP A 68 -1.55 2.40 52.74
C ASP A 68 -1.00 3.53 53.63
N LYS A 69 -1.83 4.01 54.57
CA LYS A 69 -1.42 5.09 55.47
C LYS A 69 -0.17 4.73 56.29
N LYS A 70 -0.14 3.55 56.93
CA LYS A 70 0.98 3.20 57.83
C LYS A 70 2.26 2.89 57.07
N TYR A 71 2.18 2.32 55.86
CA TYR A 71 3.33 2.09 54.99
C TYR A 71 4.01 3.43 54.69
N THR A 72 3.20 4.42 54.33
CA THR A 72 3.67 5.79 54.02
C THR A 72 4.30 6.47 55.23
N GLU A 73 3.62 6.45 56.38
CA GLU A 73 4.15 7.02 57.63
C GLU A 73 5.48 6.39 58.05
N ARG A 74 5.59 5.05 57.98
CA ARG A 74 6.83 4.32 58.32
C ARG A 74 7.95 4.60 57.32
N ALA A 75 7.62 4.76 56.05
CA ALA A 75 8.59 5.06 55.01
C ALA A 75 9.22 6.44 55.20
N ASP A 76 8.40 7.43 55.52
CA ASP A 76 8.85 8.81 55.66
C ASP A 76 9.49 9.09 57.03
N SER A 77 9.12 8.35 58.09
CA SER A 77 9.78 8.46 59.41
C SER A 77 11.26 8.02 59.40
N ARG A 78 11.69 7.26 58.39
CA ARG A 78 13.09 6.80 58.23
C ARG A 78 14.07 7.86 57.75
N LYS A 79 13.60 9.08 57.43
CA LYS A 79 14.46 10.22 57.01
C LYS A 79 15.51 10.60 58.08
N GLY A 80 15.32 10.20 59.34
CA GLY A 80 16.16 10.56 60.50
C GLY A 80 17.25 9.55 60.93
N GLY A 81 17.39 8.39 60.27
CA GLY A 81 18.51 7.46 60.55
C GLY A 81 18.48 6.71 61.89
N VAL A 82 17.40 6.82 62.69
CA VAL A 82 17.24 6.09 63.96
C VAL A 82 15.83 5.48 63.99
N GLY A 83 15.68 4.30 63.41
CA GLY A 83 14.43 3.55 63.45
C GLY A 83 14.72 2.06 63.31
N THR A 84 14.21 1.27 64.26
CA THR A 84 14.33 -0.19 64.29
C THR A 84 13.55 -0.84 63.13
N GLU A 85 14.05 -2.00 62.69
CA GLU A 85 13.61 -2.81 61.55
C GLU A 85 12.08 -2.88 61.40
N THR A 86 11.61 -2.49 60.23
CA THR A 86 10.20 -2.60 59.84
C THR A 86 10.08 -3.03 58.38
N GLN A 87 9.00 -3.71 58.08
CA GLN A 87 8.76 -4.54 56.88
C GLN A 87 8.47 -3.71 55.61
N ILE A 88 9.27 -2.68 55.29
CA ILE A 88 9.00 -1.75 54.17
C ILE A 88 10.27 -1.35 53.40
N ILE A 89 10.12 -1.04 52.12
CA ILE A 89 11.22 -0.63 51.22
C ILE A 89 11.74 0.75 51.62
N SER A 90 13.07 0.85 51.78
CA SER A 90 13.74 2.10 52.12
C SER A 90 14.07 2.95 50.88
N PRO A 91 14.18 4.29 51.03
CA PRO A 91 14.63 5.16 49.94
C PRO A 91 16.01 4.80 49.38
N LYS A 92 16.88 4.17 50.20
CA LYS A 92 18.21 3.72 49.77
C LYS A 92 18.09 2.52 48.81
N ILE A 93 17.34 1.50 49.19
CA ILE A 93 17.10 0.31 48.35
C ILE A 93 16.42 0.70 47.03
N TYR A 94 15.46 1.64 47.09
CA TYR A 94 14.78 2.15 45.89
C TYR A 94 15.74 2.84 44.89
N LYS A 95 16.76 3.54 45.40
CA LYS A 95 17.77 4.21 44.55
C LYS A 95 18.79 3.24 43.94
N ASP A 96 19.05 2.12 44.60
CA ASP A 96 20.06 1.14 44.20
C ASP A 96 19.57 0.16 43.11
N VAL A 97 18.28 0.18 42.76
CA VAL A 97 17.65 -0.73 41.80
C VAL A 97 16.89 0.05 40.72
N SER A 98 16.75 -0.55 39.52
CA SER A 98 16.01 0.08 38.42
C SER A 98 14.59 0.45 38.84
N GLN A 99 14.23 1.72 38.63
CA GLN A 99 12.93 2.27 39.05
C GLN A 99 11.76 1.57 38.35
N GLU A 100 11.96 1.08 37.13
CA GLU A 100 10.96 0.34 36.34
C GLU A 100 10.55 -0.99 36.98
N LYS A 101 11.35 -1.50 37.94
CA LYS A 101 11.05 -2.71 38.69
C LYS A 101 9.95 -2.48 39.74
N PHE A 102 9.81 -1.27 40.26
CA PHE A 102 8.84 -0.97 41.32
C PHE A 102 7.50 -0.51 40.74
N VAL A 103 6.42 -1.12 41.20
CA VAL A 103 5.05 -0.79 40.79
C VAL A 103 4.26 -0.39 42.05
N PRO A 104 4.06 0.92 42.30
CA PRO A 104 3.27 1.38 43.43
C PRO A 104 1.78 1.05 43.24
N ILE A 105 1.16 0.45 44.26
CA ILE A 105 -0.25 0.05 44.29
C ILE A 105 -0.94 0.81 45.41
N ILE A 106 -1.94 1.63 45.11
CA ILE A 106 -2.71 2.36 46.13
C ILE A 106 -3.80 1.44 46.66
N ARG A 107 -3.79 1.19 47.97
CA ARG A 107 -4.85 0.46 48.68
C ARG A 107 -5.77 1.37 49.47
N GLU A 108 -5.26 2.52 49.91
CA GLU A 108 -5.97 3.44 50.80
C GLU A 108 -5.78 4.89 50.35
N ARG A 109 -6.82 5.69 50.47
CA ARG A 109 -6.83 7.15 50.25
C ARG A 109 -7.32 7.87 51.50
N ASN A 110 -6.92 9.12 51.67
CA ASN A 110 -7.41 9.97 52.77
C ASN A 110 -8.85 10.47 52.51
N GLU A 111 -9.43 11.16 53.49
CA GLU A 111 -10.79 11.72 53.41
C GLU A 111 -10.98 12.76 52.29
N GLU A 112 -9.88 13.37 51.84
CA GLU A 112 -9.86 14.34 50.73
C GLU A 112 -9.66 13.68 49.36
N GLY A 113 -9.55 12.34 49.33
CA GLY A 113 -9.37 11.55 48.11
C GLY A 113 -7.92 11.46 47.61
N GLU A 114 -6.94 11.92 48.38
CA GLU A 114 -5.52 11.81 48.04
C GLU A 114 -4.93 10.45 48.43
N ALA A 115 -4.03 9.92 47.60
CA ALA A 115 -3.37 8.65 47.86
C ALA A 115 -2.25 8.78 48.88
N PHE A 116 -2.12 7.81 49.78
CA PHE A 116 -0.97 7.72 50.67
C PHE A 116 0.26 7.26 49.88
N ILE A 117 1.19 8.17 49.61
CA ILE A 117 2.41 7.90 48.84
C ILE A 117 3.62 8.40 49.63
N PRO A 118 4.63 7.55 49.90
CA PRO A 118 5.90 7.97 50.50
C PRO A 118 6.58 9.06 49.69
N THR A 119 7.29 9.98 50.36
CA THR A 119 7.98 11.11 49.73
C THR A 119 8.96 10.67 48.62
N TYR A 120 9.55 9.46 48.72
CA TYR A 120 10.50 8.96 47.71
C TYR A 120 9.83 8.41 46.44
N LEU A 121 8.52 8.17 46.46
CA LEU A 121 7.69 7.75 45.32
C LEU A 121 6.88 8.92 44.75
N ASP A 122 7.09 10.14 45.25
CA ASP A 122 6.40 11.33 44.74
C ASP A 122 6.68 11.55 43.24
N GLY A 123 5.64 11.93 42.50
CA GLY A 123 5.66 12.08 41.04
C GLY A 123 5.75 10.78 40.22
N ARG A 124 5.65 9.59 40.84
CA ARG A 124 5.66 8.30 40.13
C ARG A 124 4.25 7.87 39.75
N VAL A 125 4.14 7.21 38.58
CA VAL A 125 2.90 6.60 38.13
C VAL A 125 2.61 5.38 39.02
N TYR A 126 1.40 5.31 39.54
CA TYR A 126 0.91 4.23 40.39
C TYR A 126 -0.33 3.58 39.77
N ILE A 127 -0.71 2.40 40.28
CA ILE A 127 -1.97 1.74 39.96
C ILE A 127 -2.86 1.83 41.19
N ASP A 128 -4.11 2.26 41.01
CA ASP A 128 -5.04 2.44 42.12
C ASP A 128 -5.98 1.25 42.26
N LEU A 129 -5.86 0.48 43.34
CA LEU A 129 -6.76 -0.63 43.66
C LEU A 129 -7.60 -0.34 44.93
N SER A 130 -7.72 0.94 45.31
CA SER A 130 -8.48 1.35 46.51
C SER A 130 -9.99 1.51 46.28
N ASN A 131 -10.41 1.68 45.02
CA ASN A 131 -11.81 1.86 44.63
C ASN A 131 -12.37 0.59 43.98
N ASP A 132 -13.40 0.01 44.59
CA ASP A 132 -14.07 -1.21 44.11
C ASP A 132 -14.70 -1.04 42.70
N GLU A 133 -15.18 0.16 42.34
CA GLU A 133 -15.80 0.41 41.03
C GLU A 133 -14.78 0.33 39.88
N GLN A 134 -13.53 0.74 40.15
CA GLN A 134 -12.44 0.76 39.16
C GLN A 134 -11.46 -0.40 39.33
N PHE A 135 -11.69 -1.28 40.31
CA PHE A 135 -10.76 -2.32 40.69
C PHE A 135 -10.40 -3.23 39.51
N GLU A 136 -11.38 -3.69 38.74
CA GLU A 136 -11.17 -4.63 37.64
C GLU A 136 -10.36 -4.02 36.49
N GLU A 137 -10.63 -2.76 36.11
CA GLU A 137 -9.89 -2.05 35.08
C GLU A 137 -8.43 -1.81 35.49
N ASN A 138 -8.23 -1.39 36.75
CA ASN A 138 -6.89 -1.14 37.28
C ASN A 138 -6.12 -2.46 37.52
N TYR A 139 -6.82 -3.54 37.85
CA TYR A 139 -6.24 -4.89 37.93
C TYR A 139 -5.77 -5.38 36.56
N GLU A 140 -6.55 -5.18 35.49
CA GLU A 140 -6.09 -5.50 34.13
C GLU A 140 -4.83 -4.69 33.77
N SER A 141 -4.79 -3.41 34.14
CA SER A 141 -3.62 -2.54 33.95
C SER A 141 -2.39 -3.06 34.70
N LEU A 142 -2.57 -3.60 35.92
CA LEU A 142 -1.50 -4.26 36.68
C LEU A 142 -0.99 -5.51 35.98
N LEU A 143 -1.87 -6.39 35.50
CA LEU A 143 -1.47 -7.58 34.74
C LEU A 143 -0.67 -7.20 33.49
N ARG A 144 -1.15 -6.22 32.72
CA ARG A 144 -0.46 -5.70 31.53
C ARG A 144 0.92 -5.15 31.87
N ASN A 145 1.06 -4.44 33.00
CA ASN A 145 2.35 -3.95 33.47
C ASN A 145 3.32 -5.10 33.79
N ILE A 146 2.86 -6.10 34.54
CA ILE A 146 3.68 -7.25 34.94
C ILE A 146 4.14 -8.04 33.71
N TYR A 147 3.28 -8.24 32.70
CA TYR A 147 3.63 -8.93 31.46
C TYR A 147 4.36 -8.07 30.40
N GLY A 148 4.60 -6.78 30.66
CA GLY A 148 5.24 -5.87 29.71
C GLY A 148 4.41 -5.62 28.44
N ARG A 149 3.08 -5.66 28.53
CA ARG A 149 2.13 -5.47 27.42
C ARG A 149 1.31 -4.18 27.59
N PRO A 150 1.89 -2.99 27.30
CA PRO A 150 1.18 -1.73 27.49
C PRO A 150 -0.09 -1.66 26.64
N SER A 151 -1.13 -0.99 27.14
CA SER A 151 -2.41 -0.81 26.43
C SER A 151 -2.26 -0.10 25.09
N PHE A 152 -1.22 0.71 24.94
CA PHE A 152 -0.86 1.38 23.69
C PHE A 152 0.56 0.97 23.27
N SER A 153 0.66 0.14 22.24
CA SER A 153 1.94 -0.16 21.60
C SER A 153 2.31 0.96 20.63
N LYS A 154 3.54 1.47 20.69
CA LYS A 154 4.07 2.38 19.67
C LYS A 154 3.96 1.71 18.29
N PRO A 155 3.33 2.35 17.29
CA PRO A 155 3.24 1.75 15.96
C PRO A 155 4.63 1.58 15.36
N LYS A 156 4.78 0.63 14.44
CA LYS A 156 6.01 0.52 13.64
C LYS A 156 6.25 1.85 12.94
N ILE A 157 7.49 2.34 13.01
CA ILE A 157 7.90 3.54 12.27
C ILE A 157 7.73 3.24 10.77
N GLY A 158 6.95 4.08 10.08
CA GLY A 158 6.76 3.99 8.63
C GLY A 158 8.01 4.41 7.86
N LYS A 159 8.03 4.17 6.55
CA LYS A 159 9.06 4.74 5.67
C LYS A 159 8.82 6.24 5.52
N ALA A 160 9.89 7.03 5.49
CA ALA A 160 9.78 8.44 5.15
C ALA A 160 9.25 8.57 3.70
N PRO A 161 8.34 9.52 3.42
CA PRO A 161 7.82 9.69 2.06
C PRO A 161 8.92 9.99 1.05
N SER A 162 8.99 9.24 -0.04
CA SER A 162 10.08 9.33 -1.04
C SER A 162 10.22 10.73 -1.64
N TYR A 163 9.11 11.45 -1.84
CA TYR A 163 9.08 12.80 -2.43
C TYR A 163 9.86 13.85 -1.64
N LEU A 164 10.16 13.62 -0.34
CA LEU A 164 10.98 14.54 0.46
C LEU A 164 12.46 14.50 0.07
N PHE A 165 12.86 13.49 -0.70
CA PHE A 165 14.25 13.22 -1.07
C PHE A 165 14.44 13.17 -2.60
N GLU A 166 13.41 13.51 -3.38
CA GLU A 166 13.50 13.60 -4.84
C GLU A 166 13.98 15.00 -5.24
N ASP A 167 15.21 15.10 -5.74
CA ASP A 167 15.78 16.31 -6.36
C ASP A 167 15.22 16.55 -7.79
N SER A 168 13.96 16.20 -8.04
CA SER A 168 13.35 16.43 -9.36
C SER A 168 12.77 17.86 -9.41
N PRO A 169 13.27 18.75 -10.27
CA PRO A 169 12.87 20.16 -10.31
C PRO A 169 11.44 20.41 -10.85
N LEU A 170 10.70 19.36 -11.19
CA LEU A 170 9.36 19.44 -11.78
C LEU A 170 8.29 19.05 -10.76
N ASN A 171 7.89 20.01 -9.92
CA ASN A 171 6.68 19.88 -9.10
C ASN A 171 5.46 20.13 -9.98
N PHE A 172 4.88 19.09 -10.55
CA PHE A 172 3.66 19.22 -11.35
C PHE A 172 2.45 19.54 -10.44
N LYS A 173 1.50 20.34 -10.96
CA LYS A 173 0.23 20.57 -10.26
C LYS A 173 -0.54 19.27 -10.02
N THR A 174 -0.39 18.29 -10.91
CA THR A 174 -0.94 16.93 -10.77
C THR A 174 -0.50 16.26 -9.47
N THR A 175 0.76 16.43 -9.08
CA THR A 175 1.31 15.89 -7.82
C THR A 175 0.61 16.51 -6.61
N HIS A 176 0.25 17.79 -6.68
CA HIS A 176 -0.50 18.47 -5.62
C HIS A 176 -1.95 18.00 -5.55
N ILE A 177 -2.61 17.76 -6.69
CA ILE A 177 -3.98 17.22 -6.73
C ILE A 177 -4.01 15.80 -6.13
N LEU A 178 -3.03 14.97 -6.48
CA LEU A 178 -2.88 13.62 -5.94
C LEU A 178 -2.72 13.60 -4.43
N ARG A 179 -2.04 14.61 -3.85
CA ARG A 179 -1.87 14.76 -2.41
C ARG A 179 -3.24 14.97 -1.75
N GLY A 180 -3.79 13.87 -1.25
CA GLY A 180 -5.10 13.86 -0.61
C GLY A 180 -6.25 13.57 -1.56
N PHE A 181 -6.00 13.22 -2.83
CA PHE A 181 -7.04 12.80 -3.77
C PHE A 181 -7.87 11.65 -3.19
N GLU A 182 -7.22 10.59 -2.70
CA GLU A 182 -7.90 9.46 -2.05
C GLU A 182 -8.81 9.91 -0.90
N LYS A 183 -8.30 10.77 -0.02
CA LYS A 183 -9.09 11.32 1.09
C LYS A 183 -10.25 12.19 0.61
N GLN A 184 -10.06 12.98 -0.44
CA GLN A 184 -11.11 13.83 -0.99
C GLN A 184 -12.21 12.99 -1.65
N LEU A 185 -11.83 11.97 -2.39
CA LEU A 185 -12.73 11.04 -3.07
C LEU A 185 -13.60 10.28 -2.05
N LEU A 186 -13.00 9.80 -0.96
CA LEU A 186 -13.73 9.12 0.13
C LEU A 186 -14.69 10.06 0.88
N ASN A 187 -14.29 11.30 1.14
CA ASN A 187 -15.11 12.24 1.93
C ASN A 187 -16.16 13.00 1.10
N LYS A 188 -15.95 13.14 -0.21
CA LYS A 188 -16.80 13.92 -1.13
C LYS A 188 -16.90 13.22 -2.49
N PRO A 189 -17.53 12.02 -2.56
CA PRO A 189 -17.65 11.25 -3.79
C PRO A 189 -18.36 12.04 -4.91
N ASP A 190 -19.33 12.90 -4.57
CA ASP A 190 -20.03 13.76 -5.54
C ASP A 190 -19.11 14.71 -6.32
N ARG A 191 -17.88 14.94 -5.84
CA ARG A 191 -16.88 15.77 -6.52
C ARG A 191 -15.95 14.99 -7.45
N ALA A 192 -16.10 13.66 -7.57
CA ALA A 192 -15.23 12.82 -8.39
C ALA A 192 -15.06 13.38 -9.80
N ASN A 193 -16.15 13.67 -10.50
CA ASN A 193 -16.12 14.23 -11.86
C ASN A 193 -15.33 15.54 -11.96
N SER A 194 -15.47 16.45 -10.97
CA SER A 194 -14.72 17.70 -10.94
C SER A 194 -13.23 17.43 -10.76
N LEU A 195 -12.87 16.55 -9.81
CA LEU A 195 -11.47 16.22 -9.53
C LEU A 195 -10.79 15.54 -10.72
N ILE A 196 -11.51 14.68 -11.45
CA ILE A 196 -11.02 14.04 -12.68
C ILE A 196 -10.78 15.10 -13.76
N ARG A 197 -11.72 16.04 -13.96
CA ARG A 197 -11.54 17.13 -14.94
C ARG A 197 -10.34 18.01 -14.59
N ASP A 198 -10.23 18.45 -13.34
CA ASP A 198 -9.13 19.29 -12.87
C ASP A 198 -7.78 18.59 -13.07
N PHE A 199 -7.69 17.31 -12.71
CA PHE A 199 -6.47 16.51 -12.91
C PHE A 199 -6.09 16.37 -14.39
N LEU A 200 -7.05 16.01 -15.25
CA LEU A 200 -6.79 15.79 -16.67
C LEU A 200 -6.48 17.10 -17.42
N GLU A 201 -7.07 18.23 -17.00
CA GLU A 201 -6.74 19.55 -17.54
C GLU A 201 -5.31 19.95 -17.19
N ASP A 202 -4.92 19.85 -15.91
CA ASP A 202 -3.54 20.12 -15.48
C ASP A 202 -2.54 19.15 -16.11
N PHE A 203 -2.90 17.86 -16.23
CA PHE A 203 -2.06 16.87 -16.91
C PHE A 203 -1.81 17.25 -18.37
N LYS A 204 -2.86 17.62 -19.11
CA LYS A 204 -2.75 18.06 -20.51
C LYS A 204 -1.91 19.32 -20.65
N GLU A 205 -2.04 20.26 -19.72
CA GLU A 205 -1.24 21.48 -19.73
C GLU A 205 0.24 21.18 -19.55
N ASN A 206 0.60 20.35 -18.56
CA ASN A 206 1.98 19.92 -18.36
C ASN A 206 2.51 19.09 -19.53
N LEU A 207 1.64 18.35 -20.25
CA LEU A 207 2.04 17.56 -21.41
C LEU A 207 2.61 18.41 -22.55
N LYS A 208 2.19 19.68 -22.70
CA LYS A 208 2.68 20.60 -23.74
C LYS A 208 4.19 20.87 -23.62
N ASP A 209 4.72 20.88 -22.41
CA ASP A 209 6.13 21.19 -22.12
C ASP A 209 7.08 20.09 -22.61
N PHE A 210 6.55 18.92 -22.99
CA PHE A 210 7.33 17.83 -23.57
C PHE A 210 7.47 17.92 -25.09
N SER A 211 7.10 19.04 -25.72
CA SER A 211 7.35 19.28 -27.15
C SER A 211 8.86 19.38 -27.42
N ILE A 212 9.36 18.67 -28.44
CA ILE A 212 10.79 18.66 -28.78
C ILE A 212 11.05 19.53 -30.01
N THR A 213 12.11 20.34 -29.97
CA THR A 213 12.65 21.03 -31.15
C THR A 213 13.93 20.34 -31.58
N PHE A 214 13.93 19.74 -32.76
CA PHE A 214 15.08 19.00 -33.27
C PHE A 214 16.00 19.92 -34.10
N GLU A 215 17.25 20.05 -33.68
CA GLU A 215 18.28 20.80 -34.43
C GLU A 215 18.98 19.95 -35.51
N SER A 216 18.95 18.63 -35.35
CA SER A 216 19.59 17.65 -36.23
C SER A 216 18.56 16.65 -36.77
N ARG A 217 18.84 16.10 -37.95
CA ARG A 217 18.09 14.97 -38.54
C ARG A 217 18.82 13.64 -38.39
N ASP A 218 19.95 13.62 -37.68
CA ASP A 218 20.66 12.40 -37.37
C ASP A 218 19.79 11.49 -36.48
N GLN A 219 19.62 10.22 -36.90
CA GLN A 219 18.71 9.30 -36.22
C GLN A 219 19.15 8.95 -34.80
N ILE A 220 20.45 8.93 -34.52
CA ILE A 220 20.97 8.62 -33.19
C ILE A 220 20.67 9.79 -32.24
N GLU A 221 20.94 11.02 -32.68
CA GLU A 221 20.65 12.22 -31.88
C GLU A 221 19.14 12.42 -31.66
N VAL A 222 18.32 12.25 -32.71
CA VAL A 222 16.86 12.30 -32.58
C VAL A 222 16.35 11.24 -31.59
N GLY A 223 16.82 10.00 -31.71
CA GLY A 223 16.45 8.92 -30.79
C GLY A 223 16.87 9.20 -29.35
N LYS A 224 18.05 9.80 -29.14
CA LYS A 224 18.54 10.24 -27.83
C LYS A 224 17.63 11.29 -27.19
N GLN A 225 17.31 12.35 -27.93
CA GLN A 225 16.47 13.45 -27.44
C GLN A 225 15.05 12.96 -27.08
N ILE A 226 14.49 12.04 -27.88
CA ILE A 226 13.20 11.41 -27.57
C ILE A 226 13.28 10.58 -26.28
N CYS A 227 14.33 9.76 -26.10
CA CYS A 227 14.52 9.00 -24.87
C CYS A 227 14.69 9.90 -23.63
N GLU A 228 15.47 10.99 -23.74
CA GLU A 228 15.66 11.95 -22.65
C GLU A 228 14.35 12.67 -22.29
N ASN A 229 13.59 13.12 -23.28
CA ASN A 229 12.28 13.74 -23.09
C ASN A 229 11.28 12.79 -22.42
N ILE A 230 11.22 11.53 -22.89
CA ILE A 230 10.35 10.50 -22.31
C ILE A 230 10.78 10.19 -20.86
N ASN A 231 12.09 10.16 -20.55
CA ASN A 231 12.57 10.01 -19.18
C ASN A 231 12.15 11.18 -18.29
N GLN A 232 12.20 12.43 -18.78
CA GLN A 232 11.72 13.61 -18.04
C GLN A 232 10.21 13.58 -17.79
N TYR A 233 9.43 12.96 -18.69
CA TYR A 233 7.98 12.77 -18.54
C TYR A 233 7.58 11.79 -17.43
N THR A 234 8.52 10.93 -16.99
CA THR A 234 8.26 9.85 -16.01
C THR A 234 7.48 10.28 -14.76
N PRO A 235 7.77 11.40 -14.08
CA PRO A 235 6.99 11.78 -12.89
C PRO A 235 5.54 12.16 -13.22
N LEU A 236 5.30 12.84 -14.34
CA LEU A 236 3.94 13.18 -14.79
C LEU A 236 3.15 11.91 -15.14
N ARG A 237 3.81 10.94 -15.78
CA ARG A 237 3.24 9.61 -16.02
C ARG A 237 2.87 8.91 -14.71
N ASP A 238 3.76 8.89 -13.73
CA ASP A 238 3.54 8.20 -12.46
C ASP A 238 2.37 8.81 -11.69
N ASP A 239 2.23 10.14 -11.74
CA ASP A 239 1.05 10.85 -11.25
C ASP A 239 -0.24 10.33 -11.92
N PHE A 240 -0.25 10.21 -13.26
CA PHE A 240 -1.40 9.68 -14.00
C PHE A 240 -1.75 8.25 -13.59
N ILE A 241 -0.75 7.37 -13.51
CA ILE A 241 -0.97 5.98 -13.13
C ILE A 241 -1.53 5.91 -11.71
N GLN A 242 -0.96 6.66 -10.76
CA GLN A 242 -1.42 6.68 -9.38
C GLN A 242 -2.83 7.25 -9.24
N PHE A 243 -3.17 8.28 -10.02
CA PHE A 243 -4.50 8.87 -10.04
C PHE A 243 -5.56 7.83 -10.42
N PHE A 244 -5.33 7.13 -11.53
CA PHE A 244 -6.26 6.11 -12.00
C PHE A 244 -6.24 4.85 -11.12
N ASP A 245 -5.13 4.55 -10.45
CA ASP A 245 -5.06 3.45 -9.48
C ASP A 245 -5.98 3.70 -8.30
N ILE A 246 -5.97 4.92 -7.76
CA ILE A 246 -6.90 5.33 -6.70
C ILE A 246 -8.34 5.33 -7.23
N LEU A 247 -8.59 5.95 -8.39
CA LEU A 247 -9.94 6.09 -8.93
C LEU A 247 -10.60 4.73 -9.19
N THR A 248 -9.91 3.85 -9.92
CA THR A 248 -10.46 2.53 -10.28
C THR A 248 -10.63 1.59 -9.08
N ASN A 249 -9.97 1.86 -7.96
CA ASN A 249 -10.09 1.10 -6.70
C ASN A 249 -11.13 1.70 -5.71
N SER A 250 -11.67 2.90 -5.99
CA SER A 250 -12.44 3.68 -5.02
C SER A 250 -13.93 3.31 -4.88
N ASN A 251 -14.47 2.45 -5.76
CA ASN A 251 -15.91 2.16 -5.91
C ASN A 251 -16.81 3.41 -6.08
N VAL A 252 -16.23 4.57 -6.40
CA VAL A 252 -17.00 5.80 -6.66
C VAL A 252 -17.42 5.81 -8.12
N ASP A 253 -18.70 6.06 -8.37
CA ASP A 253 -19.22 6.26 -9.71
C ASP A 253 -18.75 7.61 -10.27
N PHE A 254 -18.31 7.60 -11.52
CA PHE A 254 -17.91 8.80 -12.25
C PHE A 254 -18.30 8.68 -13.71
N ASP A 255 -18.30 9.82 -14.40
CA ASP A 255 -18.63 9.90 -15.82
C ASP A 255 -17.38 9.54 -16.65
N ILE A 256 -17.42 8.37 -17.31
CA ILE A 256 -16.31 7.87 -18.15
C ILE A 256 -16.04 8.78 -19.35
N ASP A 257 -17.05 9.53 -19.83
CA ASP A 257 -16.90 10.44 -20.97
C ASP A 257 -15.86 11.53 -20.71
N ILE A 258 -15.57 11.85 -19.44
CA ILE A 258 -14.50 12.77 -19.06
C ILE A 258 -13.14 12.26 -19.55
N ILE A 259 -12.90 10.96 -19.40
CA ILE A 259 -11.65 10.31 -19.80
C ILE A 259 -11.64 10.10 -21.30
N ILE A 260 -12.77 9.71 -21.90
CA ILE A 260 -12.90 9.58 -23.35
C ILE A 260 -12.58 10.90 -24.05
N GLN A 261 -13.20 12.01 -23.63
CA GLN A 261 -12.95 13.35 -24.17
C GLN A 261 -11.49 13.79 -24.01
N PHE A 262 -10.85 13.45 -22.89
CA PHE A 262 -9.43 13.71 -22.71
C PHE A 262 -8.59 12.95 -23.75
N PHE A 263 -8.85 11.66 -23.97
CA PHE A 263 -8.15 10.86 -24.98
C PHE A 263 -8.42 11.33 -26.42
N GLU A 264 -9.63 11.83 -26.71
CA GLU A 264 -9.97 12.43 -28.02
C GLU A 264 -9.13 13.66 -28.36
N GLU A 265 -8.61 14.36 -27.35
CA GLU A 265 -7.75 15.54 -27.51
C GLU A 265 -6.27 15.20 -27.66
N LEU A 266 -5.81 14.03 -27.19
CA LEU A 266 -4.40 13.66 -27.24
C LEU A 266 -3.80 13.62 -28.67
N PRO A 267 -4.54 13.19 -29.72
CA PRO A 267 -4.06 13.26 -31.10
C PRO A 267 -3.71 14.67 -31.59
N LEU A 268 -4.16 15.74 -30.94
CA LEU A 268 -3.75 17.12 -31.27
C LEU A 268 -2.22 17.30 -31.13
N PHE A 269 -1.58 16.56 -30.21
CA PHE A 269 -0.14 16.57 -30.01
C PHE A 269 0.64 15.81 -31.10
N PHE A 270 -0.04 15.09 -32.01
CA PHE A 270 0.61 14.41 -33.14
C PHE A 270 0.89 15.34 -34.33
N SER A 271 0.70 16.65 -34.12
CA SER A 271 0.86 17.69 -35.11
C SER A 271 1.33 18.99 -34.45
N PRO A 272 1.82 19.98 -35.21
CA PRO A 272 2.26 21.24 -34.62
C PRO A 272 1.15 21.99 -33.89
N LEU A 273 1.45 22.38 -32.65
CA LEU A 273 0.60 23.28 -31.87
C LEU A 273 0.69 24.73 -32.37
N ASP A 274 1.80 25.10 -33.01
CA ASP A 274 1.98 26.39 -33.68
C ASP A 274 1.33 26.43 -35.07
N ASN A 275 1.53 27.54 -35.79
CA ASN A 275 0.96 27.78 -37.13
C ASN A 275 1.92 27.44 -38.27
N ARG A 276 2.91 26.55 -38.05
CA ARG A 276 3.85 26.18 -39.12
C ARG A 276 3.21 25.27 -40.16
N SER A 277 3.65 25.38 -41.42
CA SER A 277 3.08 24.69 -42.57
C SER A 277 3.86 23.47 -43.05
N SER A 278 4.99 23.15 -42.41
CA SER A 278 5.83 21.99 -42.75
C SER A 278 6.51 21.45 -41.50
N TRP A 279 6.53 20.12 -41.36
CA TRP A 279 7.13 19.41 -40.23
C TRP A 279 7.49 17.97 -40.62
N GLY A 280 8.43 17.37 -39.90
CA GLY A 280 8.70 15.93 -39.96
C GLY A 280 7.70 15.14 -39.12
N THR A 281 7.29 13.98 -39.59
CA THR A 281 6.37 13.10 -38.83
C THR A 281 6.97 12.55 -37.54
N PHE A 282 8.30 12.44 -37.49
CA PHE A 282 9.05 11.97 -36.33
C PHE A 282 9.08 12.99 -35.18
N GLU A 283 8.77 14.27 -35.47
CA GLU A 283 8.83 15.34 -34.47
C GLU A 283 7.82 15.16 -33.33
N PHE A 284 6.83 14.29 -33.51
CA PHE A 284 5.78 14.00 -32.54
C PHE A 284 5.78 12.55 -32.07
N ASP A 285 6.83 11.77 -32.38
CA ASP A 285 6.90 10.36 -32.00
C ASP A 285 7.02 10.17 -30.48
N ASN A 286 7.54 11.16 -29.75
CA ASN A 286 7.49 11.17 -28.28
C ASN A 286 6.04 11.20 -27.78
N PHE A 287 5.16 12.00 -28.38
CA PHE A 287 3.74 12.02 -28.01
C PHE A 287 3.01 10.74 -28.41
N LYS A 288 3.30 10.16 -29.58
CA LYS A 288 2.73 8.84 -29.96
C LYS A 288 3.12 7.76 -28.95
N PHE A 289 4.39 7.77 -28.51
CA PHE A 289 4.86 6.90 -27.44
C PHE A 289 4.08 7.14 -26.15
N ILE A 290 3.98 8.40 -25.70
CA ILE A 290 3.30 8.76 -24.45
C ILE A 290 1.83 8.32 -24.48
N VAL A 291 1.09 8.60 -25.56
CA VAL A 291 -0.33 8.25 -25.67
C VAL A 291 -0.55 6.74 -25.65
N HIS A 292 0.30 5.98 -26.34
CA HIS A 292 0.29 4.52 -26.27
C HIS A 292 0.57 4.01 -24.85
N GLU A 293 1.60 4.58 -24.20
CA GLU A 293 1.98 4.25 -22.82
C GLU A 293 0.84 4.56 -21.83
N LEU A 294 0.17 5.70 -21.97
CA LEU A 294 -0.97 6.10 -21.14
C LEU A 294 -2.15 5.13 -21.26
N LEU A 295 -2.52 4.74 -22.48
CA LEU A 295 -3.59 3.77 -22.69
C LEU A 295 -3.23 2.42 -22.05
N LEU A 296 -2.02 1.93 -22.28
CA LEU A 296 -1.54 0.68 -21.69
C LEU A 296 -1.62 0.70 -20.15
N TYR A 297 -1.22 1.82 -19.53
CA TYR A 297 -1.29 1.94 -18.07
C TYR A 297 -2.72 2.03 -17.54
N LEU A 298 -3.67 2.65 -18.24
CA LEU A 298 -5.09 2.60 -17.85
C LEU A 298 -5.60 1.16 -17.81
N ILE A 299 -5.31 0.37 -18.85
CA ILE A 299 -5.72 -1.03 -18.90
C ILE A 299 -5.00 -1.84 -17.80
N ALA A 300 -3.71 -1.60 -17.57
CA ALA A 300 -2.93 -2.26 -16.54
C ALA A 300 -3.47 -1.99 -15.12
N VAL A 301 -3.84 -0.74 -14.83
CA VAL A 301 -4.43 -0.35 -13.55
C VAL A 301 -5.83 -0.93 -13.38
N GLY A 302 -6.68 -0.89 -14.42
CA GLY A 302 -7.98 -1.56 -14.41
C GLY A 302 -7.85 -3.05 -14.12
N LEU A 303 -6.84 -3.71 -14.69
CA LEU A 303 -6.55 -5.13 -14.47
C LEU A 303 -6.08 -5.41 -13.06
N LYS A 304 -5.15 -4.59 -12.54
CA LYS A 304 -4.66 -4.66 -11.16
C LYS A 304 -5.82 -4.59 -10.17
N ASN A 305 -6.76 -3.69 -10.40
CA ASN A 305 -7.90 -3.44 -9.51
C ASN A 305 -9.13 -4.30 -9.83
N ASN A 306 -9.05 -5.20 -10.82
CA ASN A 306 -10.16 -6.01 -11.34
C ASN A 306 -11.41 -5.19 -11.72
N ASN A 307 -11.21 -3.94 -12.14
CA ASN A 307 -12.27 -3.06 -12.61
C ASN A 307 -12.46 -3.27 -14.12
N TYR A 308 -13.11 -4.38 -14.48
CA TYR A 308 -13.31 -4.78 -15.88
C TYR A 308 -14.31 -3.88 -16.62
N GLN A 309 -15.24 -3.25 -15.90
CA GLN A 309 -16.17 -2.28 -16.49
C GLN A 309 -15.40 -1.07 -17.03
N PHE A 310 -14.49 -0.50 -16.21
CA PHE A 310 -13.62 0.59 -16.64
C PHE A 310 -12.79 0.22 -17.89
N ILE A 311 -12.21 -0.99 -17.93
CA ILE A 311 -11.45 -1.46 -19.10
C ILE A 311 -12.35 -1.55 -20.33
N GLU A 312 -13.54 -2.14 -20.17
CA GLU A 312 -14.49 -2.30 -21.26
C GLU A 312 -14.89 -0.94 -21.83
N GLU A 313 -15.24 0.02 -20.99
CA GLU A 313 -15.64 1.35 -21.46
C GLU A 313 -14.50 2.04 -22.23
N ILE A 314 -13.25 1.92 -21.79
CA ILE A 314 -12.09 2.46 -22.52
C ILE A 314 -11.89 1.74 -23.87
N LEU A 315 -12.02 0.42 -23.94
CA LEU A 315 -11.77 -0.33 -25.18
C LEU A 315 -12.97 -0.31 -26.15
N TYR A 316 -14.19 -0.14 -25.65
CA TYR A 316 -15.44 -0.20 -26.42
C TYR A 316 -16.10 1.15 -26.74
N SER A 317 -15.67 2.22 -26.09
CA SER A 317 -16.08 3.58 -26.45
C SER A 317 -15.69 3.96 -27.87
N SER A 318 -16.50 4.81 -28.48
CA SER A 318 -16.19 5.48 -29.73
C SER A 318 -15.45 6.78 -29.45
N TYR A 319 -14.30 6.97 -30.10
CA TYR A 319 -13.47 8.16 -29.98
C TYR A 319 -13.62 9.04 -31.22
N PHE A 320 -14.02 10.28 -31.02
CA PHE A 320 -14.08 11.33 -32.04
C PHE A 320 -12.82 12.20 -31.94
N THR A 321 -11.68 11.64 -32.37
CA THR A 321 -10.37 12.28 -32.24
C THR A 321 -10.31 13.63 -32.94
N LYS A 322 -9.85 14.66 -32.23
CA LYS A 322 -9.63 16.00 -32.80
C LYS A 322 -8.31 16.00 -33.58
N ASP A 323 -8.37 16.16 -34.90
CA ASP A 323 -7.21 16.35 -35.75
C ASP A 323 -7.31 17.73 -36.42
N LYS A 324 -6.26 18.55 -36.25
CA LYS A 324 -6.18 19.92 -36.78
C LYS A 324 -6.23 19.95 -38.32
N TYR A 325 -5.86 18.85 -38.98
CA TYR A 325 -5.74 18.77 -40.43
C TYR A 325 -6.66 17.72 -41.08
N ASN A 326 -7.34 16.90 -40.29
CA ASN A 326 -8.30 15.90 -40.76
C ASN A 326 -9.68 16.14 -40.13
N GLY A 327 -10.58 16.77 -40.87
CA GLY A 327 -11.93 17.13 -40.41
C GLY A 327 -12.94 15.98 -40.41
N ASN A 328 -12.51 14.74 -40.62
CA ASN A 328 -13.40 13.60 -40.63
C ASN A 328 -13.70 13.16 -39.19
N ASN A 329 -14.87 13.56 -38.68
CA ASN A 329 -15.39 13.17 -37.36
C ASN A 329 -15.95 11.73 -37.37
N GLU A 330 -15.22 10.79 -37.96
CA GLU A 330 -15.60 9.39 -37.97
C GLU A 330 -15.35 8.78 -36.58
N ALA A 331 -16.27 7.94 -36.13
CA ALA A 331 -16.12 7.19 -34.89
C ALA A 331 -14.95 6.20 -35.03
N LYS A 332 -13.91 6.38 -34.21
CA LYS A 332 -12.77 5.46 -34.13
C LYS A 332 -12.82 4.65 -32.83
N ARG A 333 -11.98 3.64 -32.71
CA ARG A 333 -11.81 2.83 -31.48
C ARG A 333 -10.42 3.07 -30.91
N PHE A 334 -10.12 2.41 -29.79
CA PHE A 334 -8.87 2.58 -29.05
C PHE A 334 -7.60 2.31 -29.88
N ASP A 335 -7.71 1.59 -30.99
CA ASP A 335 -6.59 1.28 -31.89
C ASP A 335 -6.00 2.54 -32.56
N VAL A 336 -6.72 3.67 -32.58
CA VAL A 336 -6.17 4.97 -33.00
C VAL A 336 -5.01 5.44 -32.11
N PHE A 337 -4.94 4.96 -30.86
CA PHE A 337 -3.87 5.26 -29.90
C PHE A 337 -2.70 4.28 -29.98
N TYR A 338 -2.70 3.36 -30.96
CA TYR A 338 -1.57 2.48 -31.22
C TYR A 338 -0.38 3.28 -31.80
N GLY A 339 0.48 3.77 -30.90
CA GLY A 339 1.60 4.66 -31.19
C GLY A 339 2.96 3.99 -31.38
N HIS A 340 3.04 2.82 -32.02
CA HIS A 340 4.32 2.15 -32.27
C HIS A 340 5.29 3.06 -33.04
N THR A 341 6.50 3.23 -32.50
CA THR A 341 7.60 3.93 -33.16
C THR A 341 8.92 3.18 -33.01
N ASP A 342 9.70 3.13 -34.09
CA ASP A 342 11.06 2.58 -34.11
C ASP A 342 12.14 3.68 -34.10
N ILE A 343 11.77 4.95 -33.96
CA ILE A 343 12.71 6.08 -34.07
C ILE A 343 13.83 6.03 -33.01
N ILE A 344 13.54 5.50 -31.83
CA ILE A 344 14.53 5.36 -30.75
C ILE A 344 15.44 4.15 -30.93
N LYS A 345 15.07 3.19 -31.81
CA LYS A 345 15.75 1.90 -31.92
C LYS A 345 17.23 2.00 -32.29
N PRO A 346 17.66 2.84 -33.26
CA PRO A 346 19.07 3.00 -33.59
C PRO A 346 19.91 3.46 -32.38
N TYR A 347 19.48 4.53 -31.71
CA TYR A 347 20.14 5.04 -30.50
C TYR A 347 20.15 4.01 -29.38
N TYR A 348 19.00 3.41 -29.09
CA TYR A 348 18.83 2.47 -27.98
C TYR A 348 19.68 1.21 -28.15
N ASN A 349 19.71 0.64 -29.35
CA ASN A 349 20.53 -0.51 -29.68
C ASN A 349 22.03 -0.19 -29.54
N GLN A 350 22.46 1.00 -29.99
CA GLN A 350 23.86 1.44 -29.86
C GLN A 350 24.26 1.61 -28.40
N THR A 351 23.45 2.32 -27.60
CA THR A 351 23.74 2.59 -26.18
C THR A 351 23.82 1.31 -25.35
N HIS A 352 22.98 0.32 -25.63
CA HIS A 352 22.97 -0.95 -24.89
C HIS A 352 23.80 -2.06 -25.54
N SER A 353 24.40 -1.81 -26.71
CA SER A 353 25.17 -2.80 -27.48
C SER A 353 24.41 -4.12 -27.70
N GLN A 354 23.09 -4.02 -27.90
CA GLN A 354 22.17 -5.14 -28.07
C GLN A 354 21.14 -4.80 -29.15
N ASN A 355 20.69 -5.80 -29.91
CA ASN A 355 19.60 -5.62 -30.87
C ASN A 355 18.26 -6.02 -30.24
N PHE A 356 17.43 -5.06 -29.88
CA PHE A 356 16.11 -5.33 -29.32
C PHE A 356 15.09 -5.62 -30.42
N PHE A 357 14.13 -6.51 -30.14
CA PHE A 357 12.98 -6.71 -31.02
C PHE A 357 12.19 -5.40 -31.16
N SER A 358 11.84 -4.79 -30.02
CA SER A 358 11.30 -3.44 -29.91
C SER A 358 12.03 -2.68 -28.80
N ALA A 359 12.73 -1.61 -29.19
CA ALA A 359 13.36 -0.70 -28.23
C ALA A 359 12.30 0.03 -27.39
N MET A 360 11.15 0.36 -27.99
CA MET A 360 10.01 0.96 -27.29
C MET A 360 9.48 0.05 -26.18
N ALA A 361 9.28 -1.24 -26.47
CA ALA A 361 8.79 -2.19 -25.48
C ALA A 361 9.79 -2.35 -24.31
N ASP A 362 11.09 -2.50 -24.61
CA ASP A 362 12.12 -2.61 -23.57
C ASP A 362 12.17 -1.35 -22.69
N PHE A 363 12.04 -0.18 -23.31
CA PHE A 363 12.06 1.10 -22.63
C PHE A 363 10.84 1.33 -21.73
N ILE A 364 9.65 0.92 -22.16
CA ILE A 364 8.44 0.90 -21.32
C ILE A 364 8.67 -0.04 -20.12
N ILE A 365 9.13 -1.27 -20.37
CA ILE A 365 9.31 -2.31 -19.34
C ILE A 365 10.30 -1.88 -18.26
N LYS A 366 11.41 -1.23 -18.63
CA LYS A 366 12.43 -0.76 -17.68
C LYS A 366 11.97 0.42 -16.82
N ARG A 367 10.96 1.17 -17.26
CA ARG A 367 10.45 2.34 -16.54
C ARG A 367 9.15 2.05 -15.79
N ILE A 368 8.75 0.79 -15.60
CA ILE A 368 7.54 0.47 -14.82
C ILE A 368 7.71 0.98 -13.39
N PRO A 369 6.73 1.71 -12.83
CA PRO A 369 6.82 2.18 -11.45
C PRO A 369 6.69 1.01 -10.46
N ASP A 370 7.32 1.14 -9.29
CA ASP A 370 7.44 0.07 -8.28
C ASP A 370 6.10 -0.52 -7.79
N PHE A 371 5.00 0.23 -7.89
CA PHE A 371 3.66 -0.19 -7.47
C PHE A 371 2.87 -0.93 -8.57
N LEU A 372 3.47 -1.14 -9.74
CA LEU A 372 2.98 -2.00 -10.80
C LEU A 372 3.98 -3.13 -11.07
N THR A 373 3.48 -4.23 -11.63
CA THR A 373 4.35 -5.35 -12.01
C THR A 373 4.47 -5.46 -13.51
N LYS A 374 5.66 -5.86 -13.98
CA LYS A 374 5.92 -6.21 -15.38
C LYS A 374 4.83 -7.10 -15.97
N ARG A 375 4.40 -8.11 -15.22
CA ARG A 375 3.40 -9.09 -15.65
C ARG A 375 2.05 -8.45 -15.95
N ILE A 376 1.58 -7.52 -15.10
CA ILE A 376 0.31 -6.83 -15.30
C ILE A 376 0.35 -5.97 -16.57
N LEU A 377 1.47 -5.27 -16.82
CA LEU A 377 1.60 -4.44 -18.02
C LEU A 377 1.62 -5.28 -19.30
N VAL A 378 2.36 -6.40 -19.32
CA VAL A 378 2.37 -7.32 -20.47
C VAL A 378 0.97 -7.90 -20.73
N GLN A 379 0.23 -8.22 -19.66
CA GLN A 379 -1.14 -8.70 -19.77
C GLN A 379 -2.11 -7.63 -20.30
N ALA A 380 -1.92 -6.37 -19.93
CA ALA A 380 -2.71 -5.25 -20.45
C ALA A 380 -2.53 -5.10 -21.97
N ASP A 381 -1.28 -5.15 -22.43
CA ASP A 381 -0.95 -5.06 -23.86
C ASP A 381 -1.48 -6.26 -24.66
N LEU A 382 -1.37 -7.48 -24.11
CA LEU A 382 -1.99 -8.68 -24.68
C LEU A 382 -3.52 -8.60 -24.70
N LEU A 383 -4.16 -8.03 -23.68
CA LEU A 383 -5.61 -7.84 -23.66
C LEU A 383 -6.05 -6.87 -24.76
N CYS A 384 -5.35 -5.74 -24.94
CA CYS A 384 -5.58 -4.84 -26.07
C CYS A 384 -5.47 -5.57 -27.41
N TYR A 385 -4.47 -6.45 -27.58
CA TYR A 385 -4.36 -7.29 -28.77
C TYR A 385 -5.58 -8.19 -28.95
N HIS A 386 -5.95 -8.99 -27.95
CA HIS A 386 -7.07 -9.94 -28.08
C HIS A 386 -8.42 -9.26 -28.32
N VAL A 387 -8.66 -8.10 -27.68
CA VAL A 387 -9.86 -7.30 -27.94
C VAL A 387 -9.82 -6.71 -29.35
N SER A 388 -8.66 -6.27 -29.85
CA SER A 388 -8.53 -5.78 -31.22
C SER A 388 -8.81 -6.89 -32.24
N GLU A 389 -8.27 -8.09 -32.04
CA GLU A 389 -8.49 -9.28 -32.88
C GLU A 389 -9.97 -9.66 -32.97
N LEU A 390 -10.68 -9.68 -31.83
CA LEU A 390 -12.11 -9.97 -31.77
C LEU A 390 -12.99 -8.95 -32.51
N ASN A 391 -12.50 -7.71 -32.63
CA ASN A 391 -13.22 -6.60 -33.23
C ASN A 391 -12.67 -6.19 -34.61
N ASN A 392 -11.75 -6.97 -35.19
CA ASN A 392 -11.03 -6.67 -36.44
C ASN A 392 -10.34 -5.29 -36.45
N LEU A 393 -9.80 -4.88 -35.32
CA LEU A 393 -9.01 -3.65 -35.14
C LEU A 393 -7.51 -3.94 -35.21
N ARG A 394 -6.68 -2.90 -35.28
CA ARG A 394 -5.22 -3.05 -35.37
C ARG A 394 -4.51 -2.75 -34.04
N TRP A 395 -4.02 -3.78 -33.37
CA TRP A 395 -3.08 -3.65 -32.26
C TRP A 395 -2.01 -4.73 -32.37
N PHE A 396 -0.74 -4.43 -32.08
CA PHE A 396 0.30 -5.45 -31.96
C PHE A 396 0.89 -5.36 -30.54
N PRO A 397 0.91 -6.46 -29.76
CA PRO A 397 1.25 -6.42 -28.35
C PRO A 397 2.77 -6.40 -28.17
N MET A 398 3.38 -5.23 -28.24
CA MET A 398 4.84 -5.08 -28.31
C MET A 398 5.61 -5.65 -27.12
N THR A 399 4.96 -5.82 -25.97
CA THR A 399 5.57 -6.32 -24.74
C THR A 399 5.47 -7.84 -24.56
N TYR A 400 4.86 -8.58 -25.50
CA TYR A 400 4.57 -10.02 -25.34
C TYR A 400 5.81 -10.89 -25.02
N VAL A 401 6.99 -10.51 -25.53
CA VAL A 401 8.25 -11.25 -25.32
C VAL A 401 8.75 -11.22 -23.87
N TYR A 402 8.18 -10.38 -23.00
CA TYR A 402 8.57 -10.23 -21.61
C TYR A 402 7.75 -11.11 -20.63
N ASP A 403 6.71 -11.80 -21.12
CA ASP A 403 5.99 -12.87 -20.41
C ASP A 403 5.46 -13.93 -21.41
N THR A 404 6.22 -15.02 -21.56
CA THR A 404 5.89 -16.13 -22.47
C THR A 404 5.13 -17.26 -21.78
N SER A 405 4.76 -17.10 -20.50
CA SER A 405 4.19 -18.18 -19.70
C SER A 405 2.82 -18.66 -20.21
N GLY A 406 2.09 -17.83 -20.95
CA GLY A 406 0.73 -18.09 -21.41
C GLY A 406 -0.29 -18.25 -20.29
N ARG A 407 0.11 -18.06 -19.02
CA ARG A 407 -0.75 -18.24 -17.84
C ARG A 407 -1.32 -16.91 -17.43
N TYR A 408 -2.39 -16.48 -18.08
CA TYR A 408 -3.11 -15.29 -17.69
C TYR A 408 -4.31 -15.65 -16.81
N GLU A 409 -4.31 -15.12 -15.58
CA GLU A 409 -5.36 -15.32 -14.59
C GLU A 409 -6.75 -14.93 -15.07
N LEU A 410 -6.84 -13.90 -15.90
CA LEU A 410 -8.11 -13.51 -16.52
C LEU A 410 -8.73 -14.64 -17.35
N PHE A 411 -7.93 -15.40 -18.10
CA PHE A 411 -8.40 -16.43 -19.02
C PHE A 411 -8.63 -17.78 -18.34
N TYR A 412 -7.69 -18.31 -17.56
CA TYR A 412 -7.88 -19.64 -16.96
C TYR A 412 -8.98 -19.65 -15.88
N ARG A 413 -9.31 -18.50 -15.29
CA ARG A 413 -10.43 -18.38 -14.33
C ARG A 413 -11.80 -18.37 -15.00
N LEU A 414 -11.90 -18.29 -16.33
CA LEU A 414 -13.17 -18.39 -17.06
C LEU A 414 -13.89 -19.73 -16.85
N GLU A 415 -13.21 -20.74 -16.29
CA GLU A 415 -13.86 -21.95 -15.81
C GLU A 415 -14.93 -21.67 -14.74
N SER A 416 -14.76 -20.62 -13.93
CA SER A 416 -15.72 -20.21 -12.91
C SER A 416 -16.80 -19.32 -13.52
N LYS A 417 -18.07 -19.69 -13.31
CA LYS A 417 -19.23 -18.90 -13.74
C LYS A 417 -19.22 -17.51 -13.10
N ARG A 418 -18.91 -17.41 -11.80
CA ARG A 418 -18.80 -16.12 -11.11
C ARG A 418 -17.74 -15.21 -11.75
N HIS A 419 -16.61 -15.76 -12.16
CA HIS A 419 -15.56 -14.99 -12.83
C HIS A 419 -16.00 -14.60 -14.24
N PHE A 420 -16.54 -15.54 -15.01
CA PHE A 420 -17.08 -15.29 -16.35
C PHE A 420 -18.06 -14.10 -16.37
N GLU A 421 -19.03 -14.07 -15.45
CA GLU A 421 -19.99 -12.96 -15.38
C GLU A 421 -19.32 -11.58 -15.18
N LYS A 422 -18.15 -11.53 -14.54
CA LYS A 422 -17.41 -10.27 -14.34
C LYS A 422 -16.63 -9.81 -15.57
N VAL A 423 -16.11 -10.75 -16.37
CA VAL A 423 -15.15 -10.44 -17.45
C VAL A 423 -15.74 -10.58 -18.85
N LYS A 424 -16.94 -11.18 -18.99
CA LYS A 424 -17.58 -11.41 -20.30
C LYS A 424 -17.69 -10.15 -21.17
N ILE A 425 -17.87 -9.00 -20.53
CA ILE A 425 -17.96 -7.68 -21.16
C ILE A 425 -16.70 -7.33 -21.98
N LEU A 426 -15.51 -7.77 -21.54
CA LEU A 426 -14.25 -7.54 -22.25
C LEU A 426 -14.23 -8.22 -23.63
N PHE A 427 -14.98 -9.31 -23.79
CA PHE A 427 -15.08 -10.06 -25.04
C PHE A 427 -16.29 -9.63 -25.88
N GLY A 428 -17.10 -8.67 -25.42
CA GLY A 428 -18.31 -8.22 -26.11
C GLY A 428 -19.37 -9.32 -26.20
N VAL A 429 -19.54 -10.11 -25.14
CA VAL A 429 -20.49 -11.23 -25.06
C VAL A 429 -21.27 -11.25 -23.74
N ASP A 430 -22.48 -11.78 -23.77
CA ASP A 430 -23.38 -11.92 -22.62
C ASP A 430 -23.42 -13.34 -22.06
N THR A 431 -23.12 -14.34 -22.89
CA THR A 431 -23.27 -15.77 -22.60
C THR A 431 -22.02 -16.58 -22.95
N VAL A 432 -21.88 -17.75 -22.32
CA VAL A 432 -20.77 -18.67 -22.59
C VAL A 432 -20.79 -19.14 -24.05
N GLU A 433 -21.97 -19.38 -24.59
CA GLU A 433 -22.20 -19.82 -25.97
C GLU A 433 -21.69 -18.77 -26.97
N GLN A 434 -22.01 -17.49 -26.77
CA GLN A 434 -21.50 -16.41 -27.60
C GLN A 434 -19.96 -16.31 -27.55
N LEU A 435 -19.34 -16.54 -26.38
CA LEU A 435 -17.88 -16.59 -26.30
C LEU A 435 -17.33 -17.78 -27.10
N LYS A 436 -17.94 -18.97 -27.00
CA LYS A 436 -17.54 -20.15 -27.79
C LYS A 436 -17.61 -19.88 -29.28
N ASP A 437 -18.68 -19.23 -29.75
CA ASP A 437 -18.87 -18.89 -31.16
C ASP A 437 -17.77 -17.95 -31.64
N ARG A 438 -17.46 -16.87 -30.90
CA ARG A 438 -16.35 -15.96 -31.20
C ARG A 438 -14.99 -16.69 -31.28
N LEU A 439 -14.73 -17.62 -30.35
CA LEU A 439 -13.48 -18.39 -30.35
C LEU A 439 -13.40 -19.39 -31.51
N ASN A 440 -14.54 -19.94 -31.95
CA ASN A 440 -14.61 -20.80 -33.14
C ASN A 440 -14.36 -19.98 -34.41
N GLU A 441 -14.95 -18.79 -34.53
CA GLU A 441 -14.70 -17.88 -35.65
C GLU A 441 -13.21 -17.50 -35.78
N LEU A 442 -12.55 -17.20 -34.65
CA LEU A 442 -11.10 -16.94 -34.65
C LEU A 442 -10.29 -18.17 -35.08
N GLU A 443 -10.64 -19.35 -34.57
CA GLU A 443 -9.95 -20.59 -34.93
C GLU A 443 -10.11 -20.92 -36.43
N GLU A 444 -11.31 -20.70 -36.99
CA GLU A 444 -11.56 -20.91 -38.43
C GLU A 444 -10.83 -19.87 -39.31
N LYS A 445 -10.74 -18.60 -38.89
CA LYS A 445 -9.94 -17.58 -39.62
C LYS A 445 -8.45 -17.95 -39.69
N ASP A 446 -7.94 -18.60 -38.66
CA ASP A 446 -6.56 -19.08 -38.61
C ASP A 446 -6.35 -20.37 -39.42
N LYS A 447 -7.39 -21.21 -39.58
CA LYS A 447 -7.31 -22.43 -40.39
C LYS A 447 -7.09 -22.08 -41.87
N GLY A 448 -5.84 -22.22 -42.33
CA GLY A 448 -5.42 -21.96 -43.71
C GLY A 448 -4.44 -20.79 -43.86
N ASN A 449 -4.28 -19.99 -42.81
CA ASN A 449 -3.22 -18.98 -42.71
C ASN A 449 -2.18 -19.44 -41.69
N ASN A 450 -0.89 -19.26 -42.00
CA ASN A 450 0.17 -19.46 -41.00
C ASN A 450 0.18 -18.24 -40.05
N HIS A 451 -0.96 -17.93 -39.43
CA HIS A 451 -1.18 -16.72 -38.64
C HIS A 451 -0.34 -16.81 -37.36
N ARG A 452 0.85 -16.22 -37.44
CA ARG A 452 1.81 -16.15 -36.35
C ARG A 452 2.07 -14.68 -36.05
N VAL A 453 1.47 -14.17 -34.99
CA VAL A 453 1.76 -12.83 -34.49
C VAL A 453 3.01 -12.90 -33.62
N ALA A 454 4.13 -12.44 -34.18
CA ALA A 454 5.41 -12.43 -33.52
C ALA A 454 6.31 -11.35 -34.13
N TYR A 455 7.30 -10.91 -33.37
CA TYR A 455 8.44 -10.21 -33.95
C TYR A 455 9.20 -11.10 -34.93
N SER A 456 9.70 -10.48 -36.00
CA SER A 456 10.59 -11.17 -36.95
C SER A 456 11.81 -11.73 -36.21
N GLY A 457 12.09 -13.02 -36.40
CA GLY A 457 13.19 -13.73 -35.75
C GLY A 457 12.95 -14.13 -34.29
N SER A 458 11.79 -13.83 -33.70
CA SER A 458 11.44 -14.31 -32.37
C SER A 458 11.09 -15.80 -32.41
N PHE A 459 11.51 -16.55 -31.38
CA PHE A 459 11.02 -17.92 -31.15
C PHE A 459 9.62 -17.91 -30.54
N ASP A 460 9.32 -16.88 -29.74
CA ASP A 460 8.04 -16.69 -29.10
C ASP A 460 7.03 -16.00 -30.02
N SER A 461 5.76 -16.38 -29.89
CA SER A 461 4.64 -15.75 -30.56
C SER A 461 3.49 -15.53 -29.59
N VAL A 462 2.62 -14.57 -29.90
CA VAL A 462 1.38 -14.37 -29.18
C VAL A 462 0.53 -15.64 -29.30
N ILE A 463 0.05 -16.16 -28.16
CA ILE A 463 -0.81 -17.33 -28.15
C ILE A 463 -2.23 -16.87 -28.54
N PRO A 464 -2.84 -17.43 -29.60
CA PRO A 464 -4.20 -17.04 -30.00
C PRO A 464 -5.22 -17.25 -28.89
N LEU A 465 -6.26 -16.41 -28.84
CA LEU A 465 -7.23 -16.41 -27.75
C LEU A 465 -7.95 -17.76 -27.59
N TYR A 466 -8.29 -18.42 -28.71
CA TYR A 466 -8.94 -19.74 -28.72
C TYR A 466 -8.06 -20.88 -28.18
N ARG A 467 -6.74 -20.67 -28.04
CA ARG A 467 -5.83 -21.62 -27.37
C ARG A 467 -5.59 -21.28 -25.90
N LEU A 468 -5.79 -20.01 -25.50
CA LEU A 468 -5.70 -19.57 -24.11
C LEU A 468 -6.93 -19.94 -23.30
N ILE A 469 -8.09 -20.05 -23.95
CA ILE A 469 -9.38 -20.32 -23.32
C ILE A 469 -9.83 -21.74 -23.66
N ASP A 470 -9.96 -22.59 -22.63
CA ASP A 470 -10.51 -23.94 -22.78
C ASP A 470 -12.04 -23.88 -22.91
N LYS A 471 -12.52 -24.01 -24.16
CA LYS A 471 -13.94 -23.92 -24.53
C LYS A 471 -14.82 -24.90 -23.74
N GLU A 472 -14.31 -26.09 -23.42
CA GLU A 472 -15.10 -27.13 -22.74
C GLU A 472 -15.28 -26.83 -21.25
N LYS A 473 -14.38 -26.04 -20.66
CA LYS A 473 -14.42 -25.73 -19.23
C LYS A 473 -15.10 -24.40 -18.89
N LEU A 474 -15.41 -23.56 -19.87
CA LEU A 474 -16.06 -22.27 -19.66
C LEU A 474 -17.32 -22.36 -18.79
N GLY A 475 -17.33 -21.64 -17.67
CA GLY A 475 -18.47 -21.56 -16.75
C GLY A 475 -18.90 -22.90 -16.11
N THR A 476 -18.06 -23.94 -16.17
CA THR A 476 -18.39 -25.27 -15.64
C THR A 476 -18.28 -25.37 -14.11
N LYS A 477 -17.51 -24.48 -13.48
CA LYS A 477 -17.33 -24.39 -12.02
C LYS A 477 -18.18 -23.25 -11.46
N ARG A 478 -18.74 -23.44 -10.27
CA ARG A 478 -19.63 -22.46 -9.62
C ARG A 478 -18.90 -21.16 -9.26
#